data_AF-A0AAV7I644-F1
#
_entry.id   AF-A0AAV7I644-F1
#
_cell.length_a   1.000
_cell.length_b   1.000
_cell.length_c   1.000
_cell.angle_alpha   90.00
_cell.angle_beta   90.00
_cell.angle_gamma   90.00
#
_symmetry.space_group_name_H-M   'P 1'
#
loop_
_entity.id
_entity.type
_entity.pdbx_description
1 polymer ?
#
loop_
_entity_poly.entity_id
_entity_poly.type
_entity_poly.pdbx_seq_one_letter_code
_entity_poly.pdbx_strand_id
1 'polypeptide(L)'
;MTLNPRDMDGFMPLLSTSDIKTKMIIGNNLLTYLGDLNNSIECQDIGLFIDNVIPWLNNGNAKIVQNGLEILTQIADRMGHDFKPYISSIIQPTIDRLGDSKDLTREKARLVLLKILEKGSMIPQSLLDRIHPTFIHKNAKLREESLLLLTTILAEHGADSLSLSSVIPSIVKLLSDPNEKVRETAVNTVVNIYRHVGERFRNDLQRNHNLPSAKWQLLVEKFDQIRAEGDLFPHANAMDGEL
;
A
#
# COMPACT_ATOMS: atom_id res chain seq x y z
N MET A 1 30.74 24.42 7.75
CA MET A 1 29.52 25.25 7.57
C MET A 1 28.34 24.40 7.96
N THR A 2 27.48 24.87 8.85
CA THR A 2 26.22 24.21 9.17
C THR A 2 25.33 24.21 7.93
N LEU A 3 24.99 23.02 7.44
CA LEU A 3 24.05 22.86 6.33
C LEU A 3 22.68 23.30 6.82
N ASN A 4 22.26 24.52 6.47
CA ASN A 4 20.93 25.03 6.79
C ASN A 4 20.19 25.44 5.51
N PRO A 5 19.75 24.47 4.68
CA PRO A 5 18.94 24.74 3.51
C PRO A 5 17.66 25.48 3.88
N ARG A 6 17.21 26.38 3.01
CA ARG A 6 16.00 27.18 3.22
C ARG A 6 14.88 26.86 2.22
N ASP A 7 15.18 26.02 1.24
CA ASP A 7 14.31 25.63 0.14
C ASP A 7 14.73 24.26 -0.40
N MET A 8 13.91 23.73 -1.31
CA MET A 8 14.13 22.45 -1.97
C MET A 8 15.44 22.42 -2.77
N ASP A 9 15.81 23.51 -3.46
CA ASP A 9 17.07 23.60 -4.22
C ASP A 9 18.30 23.55 -3.30
N GLY A 10 18.22 24.13 -2.09
CA GLY A 10 19.27 24.03 -1.08
C GLY A 10 19.44 22.62 -0.51
N PHE A 11 18.36 21.82 -0.46
CA PHE A 11 18.42 20.41 -0.05
C PHE A 11 18.96 19.50 -1.16
N MET A 12 18.63 19.79 -2.42
CA MET A 12 18.96 18.97 -3.59
C MET A 12 20.40 18.43 -3.61
N PRO A 13 21.46 19.26 -3.55
CA PRO A 13 22.83 18.76 -3.66
C PRO A 13 23.26 17.88 -2.47
N LEU A 14 22.49 17.90 -1.37
CA LEU A 14 22.80 17.17 -0.15
C LEU A 14 22.22 15.75 -0.15
N LEU A 15 21.16 15.50 -0.94
CA LEU A 15 20.44 14.22 -0.94
C LEU A 15 21.29 13.04 -1.39
N SER A 16 22.31 13.29 -2.21
CA SER A 16 23.23 12.29 -2.76
C SER A 16 24.35 11.86 -1.81
N THR A 17 24.46 12.46 -0.62
CA THR A 17 25.53 12.12 0.34
C THR A 17 25.56 10.62 0.67
N SER A 18 26.74 10.05 0.86
CA SER A 18 26.91 8.65 1.31
C SER A 18 27.04 8.54 2.83
N ASP A 19 27.34 9.65 3.54
CA ASP A 19 27.53 9.64 4.98
C ASP A 19 26.18 9.46 5.71
N ILE A 20 26.08 8.40 6.50
CA ILE A 20 24.83 7.99 7.18
C ILE A 20 24.37 9.05 8.16
N LYS A 21 25.29 9.63 8.95
CA LYS A 21 24.95 10.63 9.97
C LYS A 21 24.42 11.90 9.32
N THR A 22 25.12 12.37 8.29
CA THR A 22 24.73 13.55 7.50
C THR A 22 23.40 13.31 6.80
N LYS A 23 23.19 12.13 6.18
CA LYS A 23 21.92 11.76 5.54
C LYS A 23 20.74 11.77 6.52
N MET A 24 20.93 11.26 7.74
CA MET A 24 19.89 11.34 8.79
C MET A 24 19.57 12.79 9.19
N ILE A 25 20.58 13.63 9.37
CA ILE A 25 20.40 15.06 9.69
C ILE A 25 19.65 15.76 8.56
N ILE A 26 20.08 15.58 7.31
CA ILE A 26 19.42 16.14 6.12
C ILE A 26 17.96 15.70 6.06
N GLY A 27 17.70 14.39 6.24
CA GLY A 27 16.33 13.87 6.21
C GLY A 27 15.44 14.50 7.28
N ASN A 28 15.93 14.64 8.51
CA ASN A 28 15.15 15.27 9.58
C ASN A 28 14.88 16.76 9.30
N ASN A 29 15.89 17.49 8.80
CA ASN A 29 15.76 18.90 8.45
C ASN A 29 14.77 19.10 7.29
N LEU A 30 14.85 18.24 6.27
CA LEU A 30 13.94 18.28 5.12
C LEU A 30 12.50 17.92 5.52
N LEU A 31 12.31 16.92 6.39
CA LEU A 31 10.98 16.60 6.93
C LEU A 31 10.40 17.73 7.76
N THR A 32 11.24 18.46 8.51
CA THR A 32 10.83 19.66 9.26
C THR A 32 10.40 20.76 8.29
N TYR A 33 11.17 20.96 7.21
CA TYR A 33 10.85 21.94 6.18
C TYR A 33 9.53 21.62 5.47
N LEU A 34 9.37 20.38 4.98
CA LEU A 34 8.16 19.96 4.27
C LEU A 34 6.92 19.91 5.17
N GLY A 35 7.11 19.68 6.48
CA GLY A 35 6.03 19.63 7.46
C GLY A 35 5.38 20.99 7.76
N ASP A 36 6.04 22.09 7.42
CA ASP A 36 5.41 23.42 7.40
C ASP A 36 4.78 23.66 6.02
N LEU A 37 3.44 23.67 5.98
CA LEU A 37 2.67 23.84 4.75
C LEU A 37 2.85 25.22 4.08
N ASN A 38 3.49 26.19 4.74
CA ASN A 38 3.83 27.48 4.15
C ASN A 38 5.12 27.41 3.30
N ASN A 39 5.97 26.41 3.51
CA ASN A 39 7.21 26.24 2.74
C ASN A 39 6.92 25.73 1.33
N SER A 40 7.52 26.33 0.30
CA SER A 40 7.30 25.90 -1.09
C SER A 40 7.95 24.54 -1.38
N ILE A 41 7.31 23.74 -2.24
CA ILE A 41 7.94 22.55 -2.84
C ILE A 41 8.52 22.83 -4.23
N GLU A 42 8.41 24.06 -4.71
CA GLU A 42 9.00 24.47 -5.99
C GLU A 42 10.53 24.38 -5.95
N CYS A 43 11.10 23.83 -7.02
CA CYS A 43 12.53 23.74 -7.24
C CYS A 43 12.81 23.67 -8.74
N GLN A 44 14.08 23.77 -9.12
CA GLN A 44 14.48 23.74 -10.53
C GLN A 44 14.11 22.42 -11.22
N ASP A 45 14.22 21.30 -10.50
CA ASP A 45 13.95 19.95 -11.03
C ASP A 45 13.40 19.02 -9.94
N ILE A 46 12.08 18.97 -9.80
CA ILE A 46 11.42 18.09 -8.83
C ILE A 46 11.61 16.60 -9.16
N GLY A 47 11.82 16.26 -10.44
CA GLY A 47 12.11 14.89 -10.85
C GLY A 47 13.46 14.43 -10.31
N LEU A 48 14.51 15.23 -10.51
CA LEU A 48 15.82 14.97 -9.94
C LEU A 48 15.80 14.94 -8.41
N PHE A 49 14.96 15.75 -7.77
CA PHE A 49 14.77 15.68 -6.31
C PHE A 49 14.26 14.30 -5.88
N ILE A 50 13.19 13.83 -6.51
CA ILE A 50 12.60 12.53 -6.23
C ILE A 50 13.60 11.40 -6.52
N ASP A 51 14.30 11.48 -7.65
CA ASP A 51 15.32 10.50 -8.04
C ASP A 51 16.46 10.39 -7.03
N ASN A 52 16.84 11.50 -6.39
CA ASN A 52 17.85 11.49 -5.32
C ASN A 52 17.34 10.92 -3.98
N VAL A 53 16.02 10.90 -3.76
CA VAL A 53 15.40 10.28 -2.58
C VAL A 53 15.22 8.77 -2.77
N ILE A 54 14.94 8.28 -3.97
CA ILE A 54 14.70 6.85 -4.25
C ILE A 54 15.80 5.92 -3.66
N PRO A 55 17.11 6.20 -3.80
CA PRO A 55 18.16 5.38 -3.20
C PRO A 55 18.07 5.24 -1.67
N TRP A 56 17.39 6.15 -0.98
CA TRP A 56 17.22 6.10 0.47
C TRP A 56 16.33 4.93 0.89
N LEU A 57 15.36 4.52 0.04
CA LEU A 57 14.48 3.39 0.32
C LEU A 57 15.25 2.06 0.39
N ASN A 58 16.40 1.98 -0.29
CA ASN A 58 17.27 0.80 -0.27
C ASN A 58 18.43 0.90 0.72
N ASN A 59 18.43 1.91 1.60
CA ASN A 59 19.49 2.08 2.58
C ASN A 59 19.42 1.01 3.68
N GLY A 60 20.59 0.56 4.18
CA GLY A 60 20.65 -0.40 5.29
C GLY A 60 20.18 0.17 6.64
N ASN A 61 20.11 1.50 6.78
CA ASN A 61 19.61 2.15 7.99
C ASN A 61 18.10 2.42 7.87
N ALA A 62 17.31 1.77 8.73
CA ALA A 62 15.85 1.89 8.73
C ALA A 62 15.35 3.33 8.89
N LYS A 63 16.03 4.20 9.65
CA LYS A 63 15.60 5.60 9.81
C LYS A 63 15.78 6.40 8.53
N ILE A 64 16.80 6.10 7.73
CA ILE A 64 16.99 6.73 6.40
C ILE A 64 15.88 6.28 5.44
N VAL A 65 15.56 4.98 5.42
CA VAL A 65 14.44 4.43 4.63
C VAL A 65 13.13 5.11 5.02
N GLN A 66 12.84 5.20 6.32
CA GLN A 66 11.64 5.84 6.86
C GLN A 66 11.57 7.32 6.48
N ASN A 67 12.68 8.05 6.57
CA ASN A 67 12.72 9.45 6.15
C ASN A 67 12.46 9.58 4.65
N GLY A 68 13.06 8.71 3.82
CA GLY A 68 12.82 8.71 2.37
C GLY A 68 11.36 8.45 2.01
N LEU A 69 10.72 7.46 2.64
CA LEU A 69 9.30 7.18 2.46
C LEU A 69 8.43 8.37 2.87
N GLU A 70 8.71 9.00 4.00
CA GLU A 70 7.93 10.13 4.50
C GLU A 70 8.12 11.41 3.66
N ILE A 71 9.33 11.64 3.12
CA ILE A 71 9.58 12.70 2.14
C ILE A 71 8.72 12.46 0.89
N LEU A 72 8.72 11.23 0.35
CA LEU A 72 7.88 10.88 -0.81
C LEU A 72 6.39 11.06 -0.53
N THR A 73 5.91 10.70 0.67
CA THR A 73 4.52 10.94 1.07
C THR A 73 4.18 12.43 1.04
N GLN A 74 5.01 13.29 1.62
CA GLN A 74 4.75 14.73 1.69
C GLN A 74 4.80 15.38 0.30
N ILE A 75 5.75 14.96 -0.55
CA ILE A 75 5.82 15.44 -1.94
C ILE A 75 4.57 14.99 -2.72
N ALA A 76 4.19 13.72 -2.63
CA ALA A 76 2.98 13.21 -3.30
C ALA A 76 1.70 13.93 -2.82
N ASP A 77 1.59 14.19 -1.51
CA ASP A 77 0.46 14.91 -0.91
C ASP A 77 0.34 16.34 -1.46
N ARG A 78 1.46 17.04 -1.61
CA ARG A 78 1.50 18.45 -2.04
C ARG A 78 1.45 18.63 -3.57
N MET A 79 1.97 17.67 -4.34
CA MET A 79 1.90 17.68 -5.82
C MET A 79 0.54 17.19 -6.35
N GLY A 80 -0.17 16.36 -5.61
CA GLY A 80 -1.47 15.85 -6.05
C GLY A 80 -1.35 15.02 -7.34
N HIS A 81 -2.18 15.36 -8.33
CA HIS A 81 -2.15 14.72 -9.66
C HIS A 81 -0.81 14.90 -10.40
N ASP A 82 -0.07 15.98 -10.14
CA ASP A 82 1.21 16.27 -10.80
C ASP A 82 2.31 15.30 -10.38
N PHE A 83 2.08 14.49 -9.35
CA PHE A 83 3.01 13.42 -8.95
C PHE A 83 3.02 12.21 -9.92
N LYS A 84 2.01 12.10 -10.80
CA LYS A 84 1.82 10.97 -11.72
C LYS A 84 3.05 10.59 -12.56
N PRO A 85 3.84 11.53 -13.14
CA PRO A 85 5.02 11.19 -13.94
C PRO A 85 6.10 10.41 -13.19
N TYR A 86 6.17 10.53 -11.86
CA TYR A 86 7.21 9.94 -11.02
C TYR A 86 6.82 8.56 -10.45
N ILE A 87 5.56 8.15 -10.63
CA ILE A 87 5.05 6.90 -10.06
C ILE A 87 5.85 5.69 -10.53
N SER A 88 6.23 5.63 -11.82
CA SER A 88 6.96 4.47 -12.36
C SER A 88 8.34 4.27 -11.72
N SER A 89 9.01 5.31 -11.24
CA SER A 89 10.32 5.20 -10.60
C SER A 89 10.21 4.82 -9.12
N ILE A 90 9.16 5.26 -8.42
CA ILE A 90 9.02 5.07 -6.97
C ILE A 90 8.16 3.86 -6.55
N ILE A 91 7.30 3.34 -7.43
CA ILE A 91 6.27 2.36 -7.04
C ILE A 91 6.87 1.04 -6.56
N GLN A 92 7.81 0.45 -7.32
CA GLN A 92 8.41 -0.83 -6.96
C GLN A 92 9.31 -0.72 -5.71
N PRO A 93 10.22 0.29 -5.60
CA PRO A 93 10.98 0.51 -4.37
C PRO A 93 10.10 0.65 -3.12
N THR A 94 8.95 1.31 -3.24
CA THR A 94 7.99 1.46 -2.14
C THR A 94 7.31 0.13 -1.79
N ILE A 95 6.85 -0.64 -2.78
CA ILE A 95 6.25 -1.98 -2.56
C ILE A 95 7.24 -2.91 -1.86
N ASP A 96 8.51 -2.88 -2.24
CA ASP A 96 9.53 -3.72 -1.61
C ASP A 96 9.69 -3.42 -0.10
N ARG A 97 9.39 -2.18 0.33
CA ARG A 97 9.42 -1.78 1.75
C ARG A 97 8.22 -2.28 2.57
N LEU A 98 7.15 -2.75 1.95
CA LEU A 98 6.13 -3.54 2.65
C LEU A 98 6.69 -4.89 3.14
N GLY A 99 7.84 -5.33 2.64
CA GLY A 99 8.53 -6.52 3.15
C GLY A 99 9.48 -6.27 4.33
N ASP A 100 9.59 -5.03 4.83
CA ASP A 100 10.66 -4.65 5.77
C ASP A 100 10.54 -5.33 7.15
N SER A 101 11.70 -5.57 7.76
CA SER A 101 11.79 -6.10 9.11
C SER A 101 11.12 -5.21 10.17
N LYS A 102 11.10 -3.89 9.97
CA LYS A 102 10.61 -2.88 10.92
C LYS A 102 9.17 -2.49 10.60
N ASP A 103 8.30 -2.53 11.61
CA ASP A 103 6.86 -2.24 11.46
C ASP A 103 6.62 -0.81 10.96
N LEU A 104 7.27 0.18 11.57
CA LEU A 104 7.19 1.59 11.15
C LEU A 104 7.61 1.83 9.68
N THR A 105 8.56 1.03 9.17
CA THR A 105 8.95 1.14 7.76
C THR A 105 7.85 0.63 6.83
N ARG A 106 7.19 -0.49 7.19
CA ARG A 106 6.06 -1.03 6.42
C ARG A 106 4.86 -0.08 6.47
N GLU A 107 4.56 0.50 7.62
CA GLU A 107 3.51 1.52 7.79
C GLU A 107 3.74 2.73 6.89
N LYS A 108 4.96 3.29 6.88
CA LYS A 108 5.30 4.42 6.00
C LYS A 108 5.24 4.04 4.52
N ALA A 109 5.66 2.83 4.15
CA ALA A 109 5.55 2.35 2.78
C ALA A 109 4.10 2.24 2.33
N ARG A 110 3.24 1.69 3.19
CA ARG A 110 1.79 1.63 2.95
C ARG A 110 1.19 3.03 2.80
N LEU A 111 1.60 3.97 3.65
CA LEU A 111 1.13 5.35 3.60
C LEU A 111 1.49 6.05 2.28
N VAL A 112 2.69 5.85 1.73
CA VAL A 112 3.05 6.38 0.40
C VAL A 112 2.06 5.88 -0.66
N LEU A 113 1.81 4.56 -0.69
CA LEU A 113 0.94 3.93 -1.69
C LEU A 113 -0.51 4.40 -1.57
N LEU A 114 -1.04 4.52 -0.35
CA LEU A 114 -2.39 5.04 -0.10
C LEU A 114 -2.48 6.53 -0.45
N LYS A 115 -1.46 7.33 -0.12
CA LYS A 115 -1.44 8.76 -0.45
C LYS A 115 -1.48 9.02 -1.95
N ILE A 116 -0.78 8.19 -2.73
CA ILE A 116 -0.81 8.22 -4.20
C ILE A 116 -2.22 7.99 -4.75
N LEU A 117 -2.99 7.08 -4.14
CA LEU A 117 -4.39 6.85 -4.50
C LEU A 117 -5.30 8.00 -4.05
N GLU A 118 -5.15 8.45 -2.80
CA GLU A 118 -5.92 9.56 -2.23
C GLU A 118 -5.80 10.84 -3.08
N LYS A 119 -4.60 11.09 -3.63
CA LYS A 119 -4.33 12.25 -4.50
C LYS A 119 -4.64 12.03 -5.97
N GLY A 120 -5.14 10.86 -6.35
CA GLY A 120 -5.50 10.55 -7.73
C GLY A 120 -4.30 10.53 -8.69
N SER A 121 -3.07 10.39 -8.20
CA SER A 121 -1.88 10.24 -9.06
C SER A 121 -1.84 8.84 -9.70
N MET A 122 -2.55 7.87 -9.14
CA MET A 122 -2.75 6.51 -9.66
C MET A 122 -4.18 6.04 -9.32
N ILE A 123 -4.77 5.20 -10.17
CA ILE A 123 -6.08 4.58 -9.90
C ILE A 123 -5.93 3.27 -9.09
N PRO A 124 -6.92 2.87 -8.26
CA PRO A 124 -6.85 1.67 -7.42
C PRO A 124 -6.47 0.39 -8.18
N GLN A 125 -7.06 0.15 -9.36
CA GLN A 125 -6.74 -1.01 -10.18
C GLN A 125 -5.25 -1.08 -10.56
N SER A 126 -4.63 0.05 -10.91
CA SER A 126 -3.21 0.08 -11.27
C SER A 126 -2.31 -0.27 -10.08
N LEU A 127 -2.69 0.12 -8.86
CA LEU A 127 -1.96 -0.32 -7.66
C LEU A 127 -2.18 -1.82 -7.41
N LEU A 128 -3.41 -2.33 -7.58
CA LEU A 128 -3.71 -3.75 -7.47
C LEU A 128 -2.85 -4.59 -8.43
N ASP A 129 -2.73 -4.17 -9.69
CA ASP A 129 -1.89 -4.85 -10.69
C ASP A 129 -0.41 -4.90 -10.28
N ARG A 130 0.08 -3.83 -9.62
CA ARG A 130 1.46 -3.76 -9.11
C ARG A 130 1.70 -4.65 -7.90
N ILE A 131 0.71 -4.76 -7.00
CA ILE A 131 0.85 -5.60 -5.80
C ILE A 131 0.49 -7.07 -6.08
N HIS A 132 -0.22 -7.41 -7.15
CA HIS A 132 -0.61 -8.80 -7.44
C HIS A 132 0.56 -9.80 -7.36
N PRO A 133 1.75 -9.54 -7.96
CA PRO A 133 2.89 -10.46 -7.87
C PRO A 133 3.37 -10.72 -6.42
N THR A 134 3.08 -9.82 -5.49
CA THR A 134 3.49 -9.94 -4.09
C THR A 134 2.80 -11.10 -3.37
N PHE A 135 1.58 -11.47 -3.77
CA PHE A 135 0.82 -12.53 -3.12
C PHE A 135 1.49 -13.91 -3.21
N ILE A 136 2.43 -14.10 -4.14
CA ILE A 136 3.21 -15.34 -4.27
C ILE A 136 4.69 -15.14 -3.93
N HIS A 137 5.06 -13.98 -3.38
CA HIS A 137 6.46 -13.64 -3.10
C HIS A 137 7.01 -14.46 -1.93
N LYS A 138 8.32 -14.76 -1.92
CA LYS A 138 8.96 -15.56 -0.85
C LYS A 138 8.90 -14.92 0.54
N ASN A 139 8.89 -13.60 0.63
CA ASN A 139 8.84 -12.86 1.90
C ASN A 139 7.41 -12.83 2.47
N ALA A 140 7.18 -13.50 3.60
CA ALA A 140 5.87 -13.58 4.25
C ALA A 140 5.31 -12.21 4.67
N LYS A 141 6.16 -11.29 5.15
CA LYS A 141 5.72 -9.94 5.54
C LYS A 141 5.18 -9.16 4.35
N LEU A 142 5.83 -9.29 3.19
CA LEU A 142 5.35 -8.65 1.97
C LEU A 142 3.98 -9.19 1.54
N ARG A 143 3.76 -10.52 1.67
CA ARG A 143 2.45 -11.13 1.38
C ARG A 143 1.37 -10.61 2.34
N GLU A 144 1.67 -10.61 3.64
CA GLU A 144 0.79 -10.11 4.71
C GLU A 144 0.40 -8.64 4.49
N GLU A 145 1.39 -7.75 4.34
CA GLU A 145 1.15 -6.33 4.14
C GLU A 145 0.39 -6.01 2.86
N SER A 146 0.58 -6.80 1.79
CA SER A 146 -0.14 -6.59 0.54
C SER A 146 -1.62 -6.99 0.65
N LEU A 147 -1.95 -7.98 1.48
CA LEU A 147 -3.34 -8.32 1.83
C LEU A 147 -3.98 -7.21 2.68
N LEU A 148 -3.23 -6.65 3.64
CA LEU A 148 -3.69 -5.51 4.44
C LEU A 148 -3.93 -4.27 3.56
N LEU A 149 -3.00 -3.97 2.64
CA LEU A 149 -3.14 -2.88 1.69
C LEU A 149 -4.37 -3.07 0.80
N LEU A 150 -4.60 -4.27 0.26
CA LEU A 150 -5.82 -4.57 -0.51
C LEU A 150 -7.09 -4.33 0.31
N THR A 151 -7.10 -4.73 1.59
CA THR A 151 -8.25 -4.49 2.48
C THR A 151 -8.51 -3.00 2.67
N THR A 152 -7.45 -2.18 2.84
CA THR A 152 -7.60 -0.72 2.91
C THR A 152 -8.09 -0.11 1.61
N ILE A 153 -7.58 -0.54 0.45
CA ILE A 153 -8.04 -0.06 -0.86
C ILE A 153 -9.53 -0.37 -1.05
N LEU A 154 -9.97 -1.58 -0.68
CA LEU A 154 -11.39 -1.97 -0.74
C LEU A 154 -12.25 -1.07 0.15
N ALA A 155 -11.82 -0.79 1.38
CA ALA A 155 -12.55 0.05 2.30
C ALA A 155 -12.68 1.51 1.81
N GLU A 156 -11.63 2.05 1.18
CA GLU A 156 -11.59 3.46 0.73
C GLU A 156 -12.22 3.67 -0.66
N HIS A 157 -12.11 2.71 -1.56
CA HIS A 157 -12.51 2.86 -2.97
C HIS A 157 -13.64 1.92 -3.43
N GLY A 158 -14.03 0.95 -2.60
CA GLY A 158 -15.04 -0.04 -2.93
C GLY A 158 -14.56 -1.10 -3.94
N ALA A 159 -15.29 -2.21 -4.01
CA ALA A 159 -14.95 -3.32 -4.91
C ALA A 159 -15.14 -2.99 -6.40
N ASP A 160 -16.04 -2.06 -6.76
CA ASP A 160 -16.28 -1.69 -8.16
C ASP A 160 -15.07 -1.00 -8.81
N SER A 161 -14.16 -0.44 -8.01
CA SER A 161 -12.90 0.13 -8.49
C SER A 161 -11.84 -0.93 -8.83
N LEU A 162 -12.10 -2.21 -8.54
CA LEU A 162 -11.16 -3.31 -8.62
C LEU A 162 -11.73 -4.53 -9.37
N SER A 163 -10.98 -5.04 -10.34
CA SER A 163 -11.20 -6.34 -10.95
C SER A 163 -10.61 -7.46 -10.06
N LEU A 164 -11.32 -7.81 -8.99
CA LEU A 164 -10.86 -8.78 -7.99
C LEU A 164 -10.70 -10.22 -8.52
N SER A 165 -11.38 -10.58 -9.60
CA SER A 165 -11.35 -11.94 -10.19
C SER A 165 -9.94 -12.46 -10.49
N SER A 166 -9.02 -11.57 -10.88
CA SER A 166 -7.65 -11.94 -11.22
C SER A 166 -6.80 -12.27 -9.99
N VAL A 167 -7.12 -11.71 -8.81
CA VAL A 167 -6.32 -11.86 -7.58
C VAL A 167 -6.91 -12.87 -6.61
N ILE A 168 -8.22 -13.18 -6.70
CA ILE A 168 -8.89 -14.17 -5.85
C ILE A 168 -8.16 -15.52 -5.82
N PRO A 169 -7.70 -16.12 -6.94
CA PRO A 169 -6.95 -17.39 -6.89
C PRO A 169 -5.70 -17.31 -6.00
N SER A 170 -4.97 -16.20 -6.08
CA SER A 170 -3.77 -15.94 -5.27
C SER A 170 -4.11 -15.80 -3.79
N ILE A 171 -5.16 -15.05 -3.46
CA ILE A 171 -5.62 -14.84 -2.07
C ILE A 171 -6.12 -16.15 -1.46
N VAL A 172 -6.88 -16.96 -2.21
CA VAL A 172 -7.35 -18.27 -1.76
C VAL A 172 -6.17 -19.19 -1.41
N LYS A 173 -5.11 -19.18 -2.21
CA LYS A 173 -3.90 -19.96 -1.92
C LYS A 173 -3.26 -19.53 -0.58
N LEU A 174 -3.33 -18.25 -0.23
CA LEU A 174 -2.78 -17.72 1.03
C LEU A 174 -3.54 -18.17 2.28
N LEU A 175 -4.76 -18.68 2.16
CA LEU A 175 -5.44 -19.37 3.27
C LEU A 175 -4.67 -20.62 3.74
N SER A 176 -3.74 -21.14 2.91
CA SER A 176 -2.86 -22.27 3.20
C SER A 176 -1.38 -21.87 3.30
N ASP A 177 -1.09 -20.58 3.49
CA ASP A 177 0.28 -20.09 3.58
C ASP A 177 1.06 -20.78 4.72
N PRO A 178 2.37 -21.08 4.54
CA PRO A 178 3.20 -21.62 5.62
C PRO A 178 3.26 -20.71 6.86
N ASN A 179 3.16 -19.39 6.69
CA ASN A 179 3.16 -18.41 7.76
C ASN A 179 1.75 -18.20 8.33
N GLU A 180 1.60 -18.32 9.65
CA GLU A 180 0.32 -18.19 10.35
C GLU A 180 -0.34 -16.83 10.17
N LYS A 181 0.42 -15.74 10.33
CA LYS A 181 -0.12 -14.38 10.17
C LYS A 181 -0.65 -14.12 8.76
N VAL A 182 0.01 -14.68 7.75
CA VAL A 182 -0.45 -14.60 6.36
C VAL A 182 -1.77 -15.34 6.20
N ARG A 183 -1.93 -16.52 6.80
CA ARG A 183 -3.21 -17.26 6.77
C ARG A 183 -4.34 -16.48 7.45
N GLU A 184 -4.09 -15.94 8.63
CA GLU A 184 -5.07 -15.13 9.37
C GLU A 184 -5.49 -13.88 8.58
N THR A 185 -4.51 -13.17 8.03
CA THR A 185 -4.74 -11.98 7.20
C THR A 185 -5.49 -12.34 5.93
N ALA A 186 -5.20 -13.49 5.31
CA ALA A 186 -5.93 -13.97 4.13
C ALA A 186 -7.40 -14.27 4.45
N VAL A 187 -7.70 -14.90 5.59
CA VAL A 187 -9.08 -15.11 6.06
C VAL A 187 -9.79 -13.76 6.20
N ASN A 188 -9.17 -12.79 6.88
CA ASN A 188 -9.74 -11.47 7.05
C ASN A 188 -9.94 -10.74 5.71
N THR A 189 -9.02 -10.90 4.75
CA THR A 189 -9.13 -10.30 3.42
C THR A 189 -10.31 -10.88 2.64
N VAL A 190 -10.46 -12.21 2.64
CA VAL A 190 -11.60 -12.89 2.00
C VAL A 190 -12.93 -12.44 2.61
N VAL A 191 -12.97 -12.31 3.93
CA VAL A 191 -14.14 -11.82 4.66
C VAL A 191 -14.47 -10.37 4.30
N ASN A 192 -13.47 -9.49 4.15
CA ASN A 192 -13.70 -8.13 3.68
C ASN A 192 -14.18 -8.09 2.23
N ILE A 193 -13.64 -8.93 1.33
CA ILE A 193 -14.15 -9.03 -0.04
C ILE A 193 -15.63 -9.44 -0.02
N TYR A 194 -16.03 -10.39 0.83
CA TYR A 194 -17.43 -10.76 0.98
C TYR A 194 -18.30 -9.58 1.44
N ARG A 195 -17.84 -8.74 2.38
CA ARG A 195 -18.59 -7.53 2.78
C ARG A 195 -18.93 -6.62 1.62
N HIS A 196 -18.03 -6.51 0.65
CA HIS A 196 -18.22 -5.64 -0.52
C HIS A 196 -18.97 -6.31 -1.68
N VAL A 197 -18.97 -7.64 -1.80
CA VAL A 197 -19.47 -8.35 -2.99
C VAL A 197 -20.67 -9.27 -2.70
N GLY A 198 -20.86 -9.70 -1.46
CA GLY A 198 -22.01 -10.51 -1.04
C GLY A 198 -22.00 -11.96 -1.55
N GLU A 199 -23.20 -12.53 -1.71
CA GLU A 199 -23.40 -13.95 -2.02
C GLU A 199 -22.82 -14.38 -3.36
N ARG A 200 -22.71 -13.46 -4.32
CA ARG A 200 -22.00 -13.71 -5.59
C ARG A 200 -20.58 -14.21 -5.35
N PHE A 201 -19.85 -13.61 -4.41
CA PHE A 201 -18.50 -14.02 -4.06
C PHE A 201 -18.46 -15.37 -3.34
N ARG A 202 -19.41 -15.62 -2.42
CA ARG A 202 -19.56 -16.93 -1.77
C ARG A 202 -19.76 -18.04 -2.81
N ASN A 203 -20.67 -17.83 -3.76
CA ASN A 203 -20.96 -18.78 -4.83
C ASN A 203 -19.75 -19.04 -5.74
N ASP A 204 -19.01 -17.99 -6.08
CA ASP A 204 -17.77 -18.09 -6.86
C ASP A 204 -16.70 -18.93 -6.12
N LEU A 205 -16.45 -18.63 -4.85
CA LEU A 205 -15.53 -19.41 -4.00
C LEU A 205 -15.90 -20.89 -3.93
N GLN A 206 -17.18 -21.20 -3.77
CA GLN A 206 -17.67 -22.58 -3.68
C GLN A 206 -17.46 -23.36 -4.98
N ARG A 207 -17.73 -22.71 -6.13
CA ARG A 207 -17.71 -23.38 -7.44
C ARG A 207 -16.32 -23.47 -8.05
N ASN A 208 -15.49 -22.45 -7.88
CA ASN A 208 -14.29 -22.25 -8.70
C ASN A 208 -12.97 -22.50 -7.96
N HIS A 209 -12.96 -22.54 -6.63
CA HIS A 209 -11.71 -22.50 -5.85
C HIS A 209 -11.42 -23.73 -4.98
N ASN A 210 -12.33 -24.70 -4.91
CA ASN A 210 -12.18 -26.01 -4.26
C ASN A 210 -11.41 -25.98 -2.91
N LEU A 211 -11.96 -25.24 -1.95
CA LEU A 211 -11.37 -25.08 -0.62
C LEU A 211 -11.53 -26.36 0.23
N PRO A 212 -10.54 -26.70 1.08
CA PRO A 212 -10.70 -27.76 2.07
C PRO A 212 -11.92 -27.50 2.98
N SER A 213 -12.69 -28.54 3.29
CA SER A 213 -13.96 -28.45 4.03
C SER A 213 -13.87 -27.59 5.30
N ALA A 214 -12.83 -27.78 6.12
CA ALA A 214 -12.65 -27.01 7.35
C ALA A 214 -12.48 -25.49 7.11
N LYS A 215 -11.77 -25.10 6.04
CA LYS A 215 -11.57 -23.68 5.70
C LYS A 215 -12.83 -23.08 5.11
N TRP A 216 -13.54 -23.85 4.30
CA TRP A 216 -14.83 -23.45 3.77
C TRP A 216 -15.86 -23.20 4.88
N GLN A 217 -15.96 -24.12 5.84
CA GLN A 217 -16.84 -23.98 7.00
C GLN A 217 -16.53 -22.72 7.82
N LEU A 218 -15.25 -22.46 8.09
CA LEU A 218 -14.81 -21.24 8.79
C LEU A 218 -15.22 -19.96 8.04
N LEU A 219 -15.04 -19.92 6.72
CA LEU A 219 -15.42 -18.75 5.92
C LEU A 219 -16.94 -18.57 5.88
N VAL A 220 -17.68 -19.66 5.70
CA VAL A 220 -19.15 -19.65 5.72
C VAL A 220 -19.69 -19.13 7.04
N GLU A 221 -19.17 -19.58 8.17
CA GLU A 221 -19.57 -19.09 9.49
C GLU A 221 -19.37 -17.57 9.61
N LYS A 222 -18.22 -17.05 9.15
CA LYS A 222 -17.94 -15.61 9.13
C LYS A 222 -18.84 -14.83 8.18
N PHE A 223 -19.16 -15.39 7.01
CA PHE A 223 -20.06 -14.77 6.04
C PHE A 223 -21.48 -14.69 6.61
N ASP A 224 -21.98 -15.78 7.19
CA ASP A 224 -23.31 -15.83 7.79
C ASP A 224 -23.41 -14.88 9.00
N GLN A 225 -22.34 -14.73 9.79
CA GLN A 225 -22.25 -13.72 10.86
C GLN A 225 -22.39 -12.29 10.32
N ILE A 226 -21.60 -11.92 9.30
CA ILE A 226 -21.67 -10.58 8.66
C ILE A 226 -23.07 -10.29 8.16
N ARG A 227 -23.71 -11.27 7.51
CA ARG A 227 -25.06 -11.13 6.99
C ARG A 227 -26.10 -10.98 8.10
N ALA A 228 -25.97 -11.74 9.19
CA ALA A 228 -26.87 -11.63 10.35
C ALA A 228 -26.74 -10.27 11.07
N GLU A 229 -25.53 -9.71 11.11
CA GLU A 229 -25.25 -8.39 11.69
C GLU A 229 -25.64 -7.23 10.75
N GLY A 230 -25.96 -7.51 9.48
CA GLY A 230 -26.24 -6.48 8.48
C GLY A 230 -25.01 -5.68 8.05
N ASP A 231 -23.81 -6.26 8.22
CA ASP A 231 -22.49 -5.63 7.97
C ASP A 231 -22.04 -5.77 6.50
N LEU A 232 -22.98 -5.97 5.58
CA LEU A 232 -22.74 -5.89 4.14
C LEU A 232 -22.81 -4.43 3.69
N PHE A 233 -21.92 -4.02 2.79
CA PHE A 233 -21.99 -2.68 2.22
C PHE A 233 -23.23 -2.54 1.31
N PRO A 234 -23.82 -1.33 1.19
CA PRO A 234 -25.07 -1.12 0.45
C PRO A 234 -25.03 -1.61 -1.01
N HIS A 235 -23.89 -1.46 -1.68
CA HIS A 235 -23.70 -1.92 -3.07
C HIS A 235 -23.64 -3.45 -3.21
N ALA A 236 -23.30 -4.18 -2.14
CA ALA A 236 -23.36 -5.64 -2.14
C ALA A 236 -24.81 -6.15 -2.19
N ASN A 237 -25.72 -5.48 -1.48
CA ASN A 237 -27.15 -5.84 -1.44
C ASN A 237 -27.89 -5.50 -2.74
N ALA A 238 -27.45 -4.47 -3.46
CA ALA A 238 -28.05 -4.07 -4.74
C ALA A 238 -27.83 -5.12 -5.85
N MET A 239 -26.73 -5.88 -5.79
CA MET A 239 -26.42 -6.92 -6.78
C MET A 239 -27.22 -8.22 -6.58
N ASP A 240 -27.82 -8.43 -5.40
CA ASP A 240 -28.68 -9.58 -5.11
C ASP A 240 -30.16 -9.32 -5.49
N GLY A 241 -30.52 -8.07 -5.84
CA GLY A 241 -31.88 -7.64 -6.21
C GLY A 241 -32.23 -7.75 -7.70
N GLU A 242 -31.30 -8.18 -8.55
CA GLU A 242 -31.53 -8.45 -9.97
C GLU A 242 -31.53 -9.97 -10.26
N LEU A 243 -32.51 -10.69 -9.67
CA LEU A 243 -32.90 -12.05 -10.08
C LEU A 243 -34.43 -12.19 -10.07
#